data_AF-A0A5P8VZD4-F1
#
_entry.id   AF-A0A5P8VZD4-F1
#
_cell.length_a   1.000
_cell.length_b   1.000
_cell.length_c   1.000
_cell.angle_alpha   90.00
_cell.angle_beta   90.00
_cell.angle_gamma   90.00
#
_symmetry.space_group_name_H-M   'P 1'
#
loop_
_entity.id
_entity.type
_entity.pdbx_description
1 polymer ?
#
loop_
_entity_poly.entity_id
_entity_poly.type
_entity_poly.pdbx_seq_one_letter_code
_entity_poly.pdbx_strand_id
1 'polypeptide(L)'
;MRYSPISRFKGTLLGAFLGESLTSRGKIEFQSYPDFGRMAVLGTQSLIALGRLDLDDWIGRQQQESLDLAATDDISIKIILATVPIALFFHENPIKLRHNLLHVLKIWEDDPIVRDGTLAVGYAIALALTEKLNPLTLIPQTISFLQETPTSIPKKLLTVQNLLEQGAGLSRAQAEFAREEQLSNIIAMAFYCFLSTLEDFRLAVLRATYNSNSKVQDATPLSLQATGAITGALSGAYNGIGSIPVNWQVLLLQRNSPIWGLTSFSQMLKLIDAFVAVWSGVYDIALNPRELTEEGCEVALLSVYAAPRVIRSR
;
A
#
# COMPACT_ATOMS: atom_id res chain seq x y z
N MET A 1 -7.10 19.36 5.20
CA MET A 1 -7.01 17.98 5.69
C MET A 1 -8.35 17.46 6.12
N ARG A 2 -9.00 16.66 5.27
CA ARG A 2 -10.25 15.91 5.55
C ARG A 2 -10.04 14.87 6.64
N TYR A 3 -8.84 14.27 6.71
CA TYR A 3 -8.45 13.29 7.72
C TYR A 3 -7.02 13.56 8.20
N SER A 4 -6.70 13.12 9.42
CA SER A 4 -5.34 13.21 9.96
C SER A 4 -4.38 12.22 9.26
N PRO A 5 -3.07 12.51 9.19
CA PRO A 5 -2.08 11.60 8.61
C PRO A 5 -2.13 10.20 9.25
N ILE A 6 -2.24 10.13 10.58
CA ILE A 6 -2.38 8.88 11.32
C ILE A 6 -3.63 8.08 10.92
N SER A 7 -4.76 8.76 10.69
CA SER A 7 -5.99 8.12 10.21
C SER A 7 -5.80 7.48 8.84
N ARG A 8 -5.10 8.17 7.94
CA ARG A 8 -4.82 7.67 6.59
C ARG A 8 -3.77 6.57 6.58
N PHE A 9 -2.70 6.67 7.37
CA PHE A 9 -1.71 5.59 7.49
C PHE A 9 -2.36 4.30 8.00
N LYS A 10 -3.20 4.42 9.04
CA LYS A 10 -4.01 3.30 9.53
C LYS A 10 -4.97 2.79 8.46
N GLY A 11 -5.67 3.70 7.79
CA GLY A 11 -6.58 3.37 6.70
C GLY A 11 -5.90 2.58 5.58
N THR A 12 -4.73 3.01 5.11
CA THR A 12 -3.98 2.35 4.04
C THR A 12 -3.58 0.92 4.41
N LEU A 13 -2.89 0.74 5.55
CA LEU A 13 -2.35 -0.56 5.91
C LEU A 13 -3.45 -1.54 6.34
N LEU A 14 -4.44 -1.07 7.11
CA LEU A 14 -5.61 -1.90 7.46
C LEU A 14 -6.48 -2.20 6.25
N GLY A 15 -6.63 -1.22 5.35
CA GLY A 15 -7.39 -1.38 4.13
C GLY A 15 -6.78 -2.43 3.22
N ALA A 16 -5.45 -2.43 3.07
CA ALA A 16 -4.72 -3.45 2.33
C ALA A 16 -4.96 -4.85 2.91
N PHE A 17 -4.78 -5.00 4.23
CA PHE A 17 -5.02 -6.28 4.92
C PHE A 17 -6.47 -6.77 4.77
N LEU A 18 -7.45 -5.88 4.96
CA LEU A 18 -8.86 -6.21 4.80
C LEU A 18 -9.18 -6.60 3.35
N GLY A 19 -8.62 -5.89 2.38
CA GLY A 19 -8.80 -6.20 0.96
C GLY A 19 -8.25 -7.57 0.56
N GLU A 20 -7.13 -7.98 1.14
CA GLU A 20 -6.56 -9.33 1.02
C GLU A 20 -7.45 -10.39 1.67
N SER A 21 -7.98 -10.10 2.86
CA SER A 21 -8.65 -11.10 3.70
C SER A 21 -10.16 -11.23 3.43
N LEU A 22 -10.77 -10.25 2.77
CA LEU A 22 -12.22 -10.22 2.52
C LEU A 22 -12.60 -11.02 1.27
N THR A 23 -13.67 -11.80 1.41
CA THR A 23 -14.38 -12.42 0.29
C THR A 23 -15.42 -11.48 -0.30
N SER A 24 -15.89 -11.81 -1.52
CA SER A 24 -17.01 -11.16 -2.21
C SER A 24 -18.29 -11.00 -1.37
N ARG A 25 -18.48 -11.81 -0.32
CA ARG A 25 -19.63 -11.76 0.59
C ARG A 25 -19.41 -10.90 1.82
N GLY A 26 -18.29 -10.17 1.90
CA GLY A 26 -17.89 -9.39 3.07
C GLY A 26 -17.56 -10.26 4.30
N LYS A 27 -17.34 -11.57 4.10
CA LYS A 27 -16.81 -12.47 5.12
C LYS A 27 -15.30 -12.49 5.01
N ILE A 28 -14.62 -12.47 6.15
CA ILE A 28 -13.17 -12.57 6.18
C ILE A 28 -12.78 -14.05 6.19
N GLU A 29 -12.05 -14.49 5.16
CA GLU A 29 -11.49 -15.85 5.06
C GLU A 29 -9.98 -15.78 5.26
N PHE A 30 -9.50 -16.50 6.28
CA PHE A 30 -8.10 -16.49 6.71
C PHE A 30 -7.36 -17.80 6.39
N GLN A 31 -7.94 -18.69 5.56
CA GLN A 31 -7.40 -20.04 5.34
C GLN A 31 -6.23 -20.04 4.34
N SER A 32 -5.00 -20.19 4.84
CA SER A 32 -3.79 -20.60 4.10
C SER A 32 -3.48 -19.80 2.82
N TYR A 33 -3.56 -18.48 2.91
CA TYR A 33 -3.27 -17.58 1.81
C TYR A 33 -1.85 -16.97 1.92
N PRO A 34 -1.25 -16.57 0.79
CA PRO A 34 0.07 -15.95 0.81
C PRO A 34 0.04 -14.68 1.65
N ASP A 35 0.89 -14.61 2.67
CA ASP A 35 1.05 -13.42 3.51
C ASP A 35 1.67 -12.30 2.67
N PHE A 36 0.82 -11.42 2.12
CA PHE A 36 1.28 -10.35 1.25
C PHE A 36 2.04 -9.26 2.00
N GLY A 37 1.76 -9.07 3.28
CA GLY A 37 2.23 -7.91 4.01
C GLY A 37 3.30 -8.17 5.04
N ARG A 38 3.75 -9.41 5.26
CA ARG A 38 4.91 -9.66 6.14
C ARG A 38 6.12 -8.83 5.72
N MET A 39 6.41 -8.77 4.43
CA MET A 39 7.50 -7.93 3.90
C MET A 39 7.24 -6.43 4.14
N ALA A 40 5.99 -5.98 4.03
CA ALA A 40 5.61 -4.61 4.38
C ALA A 40 5.86 -4.32 5.88
N VAL A 41 5.55 -5.28 6.77
CA VAL A 41 5.81 -5.16 8.20
C VAL A 41 7.31 -5.04 8.48
N LEU A 42 8.15 -5.89 7.89
CA LEU A 42 9.61 -5.84 8.07
C LEU A 42 10.20 -4.53 7.54
N GLY A 43 9.72 -4.06 6.38
CA GLY A 43 10.11 -2.76 5.83
C GLY A 43 9.68 -1.59 6.72
N THR A 44 8.48 -1.66 7.29
CA THR A 44 7.99 -0.66 8.26
C THR A 44 8.87 -0.64 9.51
N GLN A 45 9.24 -1.80 10.04
CA GLN A 45 10.14 -1.90 11.20
C GLN A 45 11.52 -1.32 10.91
N SER A 46 12.07 -1.57 9.72
CA SER A 46 13.34 -0.98 9.26
C SER A 46 13.25 0.55 9.21
N LEU A 47 12.21 1.08 8.56
CA LEU A 47 11.95 2.52 8.47
C LEU A 47 11.78 3.17 9.85
N ILE A 48 11.11 2.50 10.79
CA ILE A 48 10.98 2.97 12.18
C ILE A 48 12.34 3.00 12.87
N ALA A 49 13.09 1.90 12.80
CA ALA A 49 14.34 1.74 13.54
C ALA A 49 15.41 2.75 13.09
N LEU A 50 15.46 3.05 11.80
CA LEU A 50 16.52 3.86 11.21
C LEU A 50 16.07 5.27 10.80
N GLY A 51 14.77 5.53 10.75
CA GLY A 51 14.21 6.81 10.28
C GLY A 51 14.47 7.10 8.79
N ARG A 52 14.97 6.12 8.04
CA ARG A 52 15.32 6.21 6.62
C ARG A 52 15.21 4.84 5.95
N LEU A 53 15.15 4.82 4.62
CA LEU A 53 15.24 3.57 3.86
C LEU A 53 16.69 3.08 3.87
N ASP A 54 16.88 1.87 4.36
CA ASP A 54 18.17 1.16 4.37
C ASP A 54 17.92 -0.26 3.83
N LEU A 55 18.52 -0.58 2.69
CA LEU A 55 18.25 -1.86 2.03
C LEU A 55 18.90 -3.03 2.78
N ASP A 56 20.07 -2.80 3.38
CA ASP A 56 20.82 -3.85 4.07
C ASP A 56 20.09 -4.29 5.34
N ASP A 57 19.58 -3.34 6.13
CA ASP A 57 18.75 -3.66 7.30
C ASP A 57 17.45 -4.36 6.90
N TRP A 58 16.77 -3.95 5.82
CA TRP A 58 15.56 -4.63 5.35
C TRP A 58 15.88 -6.06 4.88
N ILE A 59 16.90 -6.26 4.04
CA ILE A 59 17.33 -7.59 3.58
C ILE A 59 17.69 -8.47 4.78
N GLY A 60 18.46 -7.94 5.74
CA GLY A 60 18.84 -8.66 6.96
C GLY A 60 17.62 -9.15 7.76
N ARG A 61 16.58 -8.33 7.88
CA ARG A 61 15.30 -8.72 8.53
C ARG A 61 14.56 -9.80 7.75
N GLN A 62 14.54 -9.74 6.42
CA GLN A 62 13.89 -10.77 5.59
C GLN A 62 14.59 -12.13 5.73
N GLN A 63 15.93 -12.14 5.72
CA GLN A 63 16.74 -13.35 5.84
C GLN A 63 16.58 -14.00 7.22
N GLN A 64 16.50 -13.22 8.30
CA GLN A 64 16.26 -13.74 9.66
C GLN A 64 14.93 -14.48 9.78
N GLU A 65 13.92 -14.06 9.02
CA GLU A 65 12.58 -14.66 9.01
C GLU A 65 12.45 -15.82 8.00
N SER A 66 13.53 -16.19 7.30
CA SER A 66 13.56 -17.28 6.31
C SER A 66 12.46 -17.18 5.26
N LEU A 67 12.18 -15.96 4.79
CA LEU A 67 11.19 -15.72 3.74
C LEU A 67 11.76 -16.18 2.39
N ASP A 68 11.51 -17.43 2.01
CA ASP A 68 11.87 -17.96 0.69
C ASP A 68 11.00 -17.31 -0.41
N LEU A 69 11.65 -16.53 -1.27
CA LEU A 69 11.05 -15.93 -2.46
C LEU A 69 11.18 -16.92 -3.64
N ALA A 70 10.31 -17.91 -3.71
CA ALA A 70 10.21 -18.78 -4.90
C ALA A 70 9.52 -18.06 -6.07
N ALA A 71 10.27 -17.71 -7.12
CA ALA A 71 9.83 -16.98 -8.32
C ALA A 71 8.49 -17.50 -8.88
N THR A 72 7.39 -16.83 -8.52
CA THR A 72 6.00 -17.13 -8.90
C THR A 72 5.24 -15.81 -9.03
N ASP A 73 4.13 -15.79 -9.79
CA ASP A 73 3.28 -14.58 -9.95
C ASP A 73 2.76 -14.00 -8.62
N ASP A 74 2.73 -14.81 -7.55
CA ASP A 74 2.45 -14.40 -6.18
C ASP A 74 3.49 -13.37 -5.64
N ILE A 75 4.76 -13.54 -6.00
CA ILE A 75 5.84 -12.65 -5.57
C ILE A 75 5.67 -11.23 -6.09
N SER A 76 5.26 -11.08 -7.34
CA SER A 76 5.08 -9.77 -7.97
C SER A 76 4.09 -8.88 -7.22
N ILE A 77 3.00 -9.47 -6.71
CA ILE A 77 1.99 -8.77 -5.91
C ILE A 77 2.54 -8.46 -4.51
N LYS A 78 3.24 -9.42 -3.89
CA LYS A 78 3.89 -9.24 -2.59
C LYS A 78 4.86 -8.06 -2.61
N ILE A 79 5.65 -7.92 -3.67
CA ILE A 79 6.61 -6.81 -3.84
C ILE A 79 5.87 -5.47 -3.85
N ILE A 80 4.82 -5.32 -4.67
CA ILE A 80 4.05 -4.07 -4.74
C ILE A 80 3.52 -3.69 -3.35
N LEU A 81 2.90 -4.63 -2.64
CA LEU A 81 2.35 -4.38 -1.30
C LEU A 81 3.45 -4.13 -0.25
N ALA A 82 4.60 -4.79 -0.36
CA ALA A 82 5.77 -4.56 0.49
C ALA A 82 6.30 -3.13 0.41
N THR A 83 6.09 -2.43 -0.72
CA THR A 83 6.52 -1.04 -0.91
C THR A 83 5.53 0.01 -0.38
N VAL A 84 4.32 -0.37 0.03
CA VAL A 84 3.31 0.57 0.59
C VAL A 84 3.85 1.42 1.75
N PRO A 85 4.63 0.88 2.71
CA PRO A 85 5.29 1.70 3.73
C PRO A 85 6.22 2.76 3.16
N ILE A 86 6.95 2.50 2.07
CA ILE A 86 7.80 3.50 1.44
C ILE A 86 6.95 4.63 0.86
N ALA A 87 5.82 4.28 0.22
CA ALA A 87 4.87 5.28 -0.27
C ALA A 87 4.33 6.14 0.87
N LEU A 88 3.96 5.53 1.99
CA LEU A 88 3.53 6.23 3.21
C LEU A 88 4.63 7.12 3.78
N PHE A 89 5.88 6.68 3.84
CA PHE A 89 6.97 7.44 4.47
C PHE A 89 7.44 8.62 3.62
N PHE A 90 7.47 8.48 2.29
CA PHE A 90 8.04 9.49 1.39
C PHE A 90 6.99 10.27 0.56
N HIS A 91 5.70 10.14 0.87
CA HIS A 91 4.59 10.70 0.07
C HIS A 91 4.66 12.21 -0.21
N GLU A 92 5.27 13.00 0.68
CA GLU A 92 5.31 14.46 0.53
C GLU A 92 6.27 14.95 -0.56
N ASN A 93 7.26 14.13 -0.94
CA ASN A 93 8.27 14.48 -1.93
C ASN A 93 8.24 13.47 -3.08
N PRO A 94 7.61 13.79 -4.23
CA PRO A 94 7.44 12.85 -5.33
C PRO A 94 8.78 12.40 -5.94
N ILE A 95 9.82 13.23 -5.89
CA ILE A 95 11.16 12.88 -6.39
C ILE A 95 11.79 11.82 -5.46
N LYS A 96 11.78 12.06 -4.15
CA LYS A 96 12.28 11.09 -3.16
C LYS A 96 11.46 9.81 -3.15
N LEU A 97 10.14 9.92 -3.26
CA LEU A 97 9.22 8.79 -3.38
C LEU A 97 9.64 7.90 -4.55
N ARG A 98 9.74 8.46 -5.76
CA ARG A 98 10.12 7.71 -6.96
C ARG A 98 11.49 7.06 -6.78
N HIS A 99 12.47 7.82 -6.28
CA HIS A 99 13.81 7.31 -6.03
C HIS A 99 13.81 6.12 -5.07
N ASN A 100 13.13 6.22 -3.93
CA ASN A 100 13.11 5.18 -2.91
C ASN A 100 12.31 3.94 -3.33
N LEU A 101 11.21 4.12 -4.08
CA LEU A 101 10.47 3.00 -4.67
C LEU A 101 11.34 2.22 -5.67
N LEU A 102 12.07 2.91 -6.56
CA LEU A 102 13.02 2.24 -7.46
C LEU A 102 14.20 1.64 -6.71
N HIS A 103 14.65 2.27 -5.64
CA HIS A 103 15.79 1.80 -4.86
C HIS A 103 15.47 0.48 -4.17
N VAL A 104 14.30 0.37 -3.52
CA VAL A 104 13.89 -0.88 -2.85
C VAL A 104 13.69 -2.03 -3.84
N LEU A 105 13.25 -1.74 -5.06
CA LEU A 105 13.00 -2.76 -6.06
C LEU A 105 14.27 -3.52 -6.45
N LYS A 106 15.46 -2.95 -6.22
CA LYS A 106 16.75 -3.64 -6.41
C LYS A 106 16.95 -4.83 -5.48
N ILE A 107 16.17 -4.94 -4.40
CA ILE A 107 16.15 -6.14 -3.54
C ILE A 107 15.64 -7.35 -4.33
N TRP A 108 14.75 -7.11 -5.29
CA TRP A 108 14.13 -8.13 -6.13
C TRP A 108 14.60 -7.99 -7.58
N GLU A 109 14.33 -8.98 -8.43
CA GLU A 109 14.64 -8.86 -9.86
C GLU A 109 13.89 -7.65 -10.47
N ASP A 110 14.56 -6.89 -11.34
CA ASP A 110 14.02 -5.68 -11.98
C ASP A 110 12.99 -6.04 -13.06
N ASP A 111 11.86 -6.62 -12.65
CA ASP A 111 10.70 -6.85 -13.50
C ASP A 111 10.04 -5.49 -13.83
N PRO A 112 10.00 -5.08 -15.11
CA PRO A 112 9.45 -3.79 -15.51
C PRO A 112 7.98 -3.59 -15.12
N ILE A 113 7.16 -4.66 -15.15
CA ILE A 113 5.73 -4.61 -14.80
C ILE A 113 5.57 -4.43 -13.29
N VAL A 114 6.36 -5.15 -12.48
CA VAL A 114 6.36 -4.95 -11.01
C VAL A 114 6.80 -3.55 -10.65
N ARG A 115 7.84 -3.04 -11.31
CA ARG A 115 8.35 -1.69 -11.13
C ARG A 115 7.29 -0.64 -11.42
N ASP A 116 6.66 -0.72 -12.58
CA ASP A 116 5.65 0.25 -12.98
C ASP A 116 4.38 0.14 -12.12
N GLY A 117 4.01 -1.07 -11.68
CA GLY A 117 2.91 -1.29 -10.75
C GLY A 117 3.16 -0.69 -9.38
N THR A 118 4.38 -0.88 -8.87
CA THR A 118 4.87 -0.28 -7.62
C THR A 118 4.82 1.25 -7.68
N LEU A 119 5.32 1.83 -8.77
CA LEU A 119 5.28 3.28 -8.98
C LEU A 119 3.85 3.81 -9.10
N ALA A 120 2.97 3.10 -9.83
CA ALA A 120 1.58 3.51 -10.01
C ALA A 120 0.81 3.53 -8.68
N VAL A 121 0.88 2.44 -7.92
CA VAL A 121 0.22 2.33 -6.62
C VAL A 121 0.81 3.33 -5.62
N GLY A 122 2.15 3.40 -5.52
CA GLY A 122 2.82 4.31 -4.60
C GLY A 122 2.52 5.78 -4.86
N TYR A 123 2.45 6.18 -6.14
CA TYR A 123 2.10 7.54 -6.52
C TYR A 123 0.64 7.89 -6.22
N ALA A 124 -0.29 6.97 -6.51
CA ALA A 124 -1.70 7.18 -6.19
C ALA A 124 -1.95 7.30 -4.67
N ILE A 125 -1.26 6.48 -3.85
CA ILE A 125 -1.25 6.63 -2.38
C ILE A 125 -0.72 8.01 -1.99
N ALA A 126 0.39 8.46 -2.58
CA ALA A 126 0.98 9.76 -2.24
C ALA A 126 0.05 10.94 -2.57
N LEU A 127 -0.63 10.91 -3.72
CA LEU A 127 -1.64 11.91 -4.08
C LEU A 127 -2.84 11.90 -3.12
N ALA A 128 -3.29 10.71 -2.70
CA ALA A 128 -4.36 10.58 -1.72
C ALA A 128 -3.97 11.18 -0.36
N LEU A 129 -2.77 10.88 0.14
CA LEU A 129 -2.26 11.37 1.42
C LEU A 129 -2.07 12.89 1.42
N THR A 130 -1.58 13.45 0.31
CA THR A 130 -1.33 14.89 0.15
C THR A 130 -2.58 15.70 -0.23
N GLU A 131 -3.76 15.08 -0.35
CA GLU A 131 -5.01 15.71 -0.80
C GLU A 131 -4.95 16.31 -2.20
N LYS A 132 -4.03 15.83 -3.03
CA LYS A 132 -3.84 16.28 -4.42
C LYS A 132 -4.52 15.37 -5.45
N LEU A 133 -5.12 14.27 -4.99
CA LEU A 133 -5.81 13.32 -5.85
C LEU A 133 -7.07 13.97 -6.45
N ASN A 134 -7.11 14.03 -7.79
CA ASN A 134 -8.29 14.34 -8.56
C ASN A 134 -8.62 13.13 -9.46
N PRO A 135 -9.84 12.55 -9.38
CA PRO A 135 -10.20 11.35 -10.14
C PRO A 135 -10.00 11.49 -11.66
N LEU A 136 -10.24 12.68 -12.22
CA LEU A 136 -10.12 12.93 -13.66
C LEU A 136 -8.66 13.02 -14.13
N THR A 137 -7.74 13.40 -13.25
CA THR A 137 -6.33 13.60 -13.60
C THR A 137 -5.40 12.55 -13.01
N LEU A 138 -5.88 11.68 -12.11
CA LEU A 138 -5.07 10.67 -11.43
C LEU A 138 -4.37 9.75 -12.43
N ILE A 139 -5.10 9.23 -13.42
CA ILE A 139 -4.55 8.31 -14.43
C ILE A 139 -3.49 9.01 -15.29
N PRO A 140 -3.77 10.17 -15.93
CA PRO A 140 -2.75 10.90 -16.68
C PRO A 140 -1.50 11.26 -15.86
N GLN A 141 -1.68 11.72 -14.61
CA GLN A 141 -0.56 12.05 -13.73
C GLN A 141 0.26 10.81 -13.35
N THR A 142 -0.41 9.68 -13.11
CA THR A 142 0.25 8.42 -12.81
C THR A 142 1.09 7.97 -14.00
N ILE A 143 0.54 7.98 -15.22
CA ILE A 143 1.27 7.66 -16.45
C ILE A 143 2.49 8.56 -16.62
N SER A 144 2.34 9.88 -16.39
CA SER A 144 3.47 10.81 -16.42
C SER A 144 4.54 10.49 -15.37
N PHE A 145 4.15 10.04 -14.18
CA PHE A 145 5.07 9.64 -13.11
C PHE A 145 5.86 8.36 -13.41
N LEU A 146 5.26 7.42 -14.16
CA LEU A 146 5.93 6.21 -14.64
C LEU A 146 7.08 6.54 -15.60
N GLN A 147 6.93 7.63 -16.37
CA GLN A 147 7.78 7.97 -17.52
C GLN A 147 7.60 6.97 -18.68
N GLU A 148 8.43 7.07 -19.72
CA GLU A 148 8.41 6.14 -20.84
C GLU A 148 8.75 4.72 -20.38
N THR A 149 7.90 3.76 -20.75
CA THR A 149 8.03 2.37 -20.32
C THR A 149 7.42 1.42 -21.37
N PRO A 150 8.02 0.24 -21.61
CA PRO A 150 7.48 -0.73 -22.56
C PRO A 150 6.31 -1.56 -22.01
N THR A 151 5.93 -1.38 -20.73
CA THR A 151 4.89 -2.19 -20.11
C THR A 151 3.49 -1.81 -20.58
N SER A 152 2.54 -2.71 -20.33
CA SER A 152 1.13 -2.50 -20.63
C SER A 152 0.39 -1.63 -19.60
N ILE A 153 0.99 -1.35 -18.44
CA ILE A 153 0.32 -0.63 -17.33
C ILE A 153 -0.24 0.72 -17.78
N PRO A 154 0.50 1.60 -18.48
CA PRO A 154 -0.07 2.85 -18.98
C PRO A 154 -1.30 2.65 -19.87
N LYS A 155 -1.25 1.66 -20.79
CA LYS A 155 -2.37 1.34 -21.67
C LYS A 155 -3.58 0.83 -20.89
N LYS A 156 -3.36 -0.04 -19.90
CA LYS A 156 -4.44 -0.59 -19.06
C LYS A 156 -5.06 0.49 -18.17
N LEU A 157 -4.26 1.43 -17.63
CA LEU A 157 -4.79 2.59 -16.91
C LEU A 157 -5.61 3.51 -17.81
N LEU A 158 -5.20 3.74 -19.06
CA LEU A 158 -6.03 4.48 -20.03
C LEU A 158 -7.36 3.75 -20.31
N THR A 159 -7.34 2.42 -20.40
CA THR A 159 -8.58 1.63 -20.51
C THR A 159 -9.48 1.84 -19.28
N VAL A 160 -8.92 1.88 -18.06
CA VAL A 160 -9.68 2.22 -16.84
C VAL A 160 -10.33 3.60 -16.96
N GLN A 161 -9.59 4.60 -17.43
CA GLN A 161 -10.13 5.95 -17.62
C GLN A 161 -11.33 5.93 -18.58
N ASN A 162 -11.19 5.29 -19.74
CA ASN A 162 -12.27 5.16 -20.71
C ASN A 162 -13.50 4.45 -20.14
N LEU A 163 -13.32 3.40 -19.34
CA LEU A 163 -14.41 2.70 -18.68
C LEU A 163 -15.14 3.58 -17.66
N LEU A 164 -14.40 4.39 -16.90
CA LEU A 164 -14.96 5.34 -15.94
C LEU A 164 -15.76 6.44 -16.65
N GLU A 165 -15.22 7.02 -17.72
CA GLU A 165 -15.88 8.05 -18.53
C GLU A 165 -17.18 7.55 -19.18
N GLN A 166 -17.22 6.27 -19.57
CA GLN A 166 -18.41 5.63 -20.12
C GLN A 166 -19.43 5.20 -19.05
N GLY A 167 -19.14 5.40 -17.76
CA GLY A 167 -19.98 4.91 -16.67
C GLY A 167 -20.14 3.38 -16.69
N ALA A 168 -19.12 2.66 -17.17
CA ALA A 168 -19.18 1.21 -17.27
C ALA A 168 -19.38 0.56 -15.89
N GLY A 169 -20.24 -0.45 -15.81
CA GLY A 169 -20.45 -1.25 -14.59
C GLY A 169 -19.33 -2.27 -14.33
N LEU A 170 -19.34 -2.86 -13.12
CA LEU A 170 -18.30 -3.80 -12.67
C LEU A 170 -18.10 -4.98 -13.63
N SER A 171 -19.19 -5.62 -14.09
CA SER A 171 -19.11 -6.77 -14.98
C SER A 171 -18.44 -6.47 -16.31
N ARG A 172 -18.59 -5.24 -16.83
CA ARG A 172 -17.94 -4.81 -18.07
C ARG A 172 -16.44 -4.59 -17.87
N ALA A 173 -16.05 -3.98 -16.75
CA ALA A 173 -14.64 -3.84 -16.39
C ALA A 173 -13.96 -5.21 -16.18
N GLN A 174 -14.64 -6.15 -15.52
CA GLN A 174 -14.13 -7.52 -15.34
C GLN A 174 -13.95 -8.24 -16.67
N ALA A 175 -14.88 -8.08 -17.62
CA ALA A 175 -14.75 -8.67 -18.95
C ALA A 175 -13.55 -8.09 -19.74
N GLU A 176 -13.29 -6.79 -19.61
CA GLU A 176 -12.17 -6.10 -20.27
C GLU A 176 -10.80 -6.59 -19.74
N PHE A 177 -10.72 -6.91 -18.44
CA PHE A 177 -9.48 -7.32 -17.79
C PHE A 177 -9.39 -8.84 -17.53
N ALA A 178 -10.21 -9.64 -18.23
CA ALA A 178 -10.34 -11.07 -17.96
C ALA A 178 -9.11 -11.91 -18.34
N ARG A 179 -8.22 -11.47 -19.27
CA ARG A 179 -7.10 -12.30 -19.80
C ARG A 179 -5.85 -11.51 -20.23
N GLU A 180 -4.78 -12.28 -20.52
CA GLU A 180 -3.47 -11.98 -21.13
C GLU A 180 -2.34 -11.45 -20.22
N GLU A 181 -2.61 -10.65 -19.19
CA GLU A 181 -1.56 -10.13 -18.30
C GLU A 181 -2.06 -9.96 -16.86
N GLN A 182 -1.78 -10.94 -16.01
CA GLN A 182 -2.41 -11.04 -14.69
C GLN A 182 -2.10 -9.81 -13.81
N LEU A 183 -0.84 -9.35 -13.72
CA LEU A 183 -0.48 -8.25 -12.83
C LEU A 183 -1.02 -6.89 -13.31
N SER A 184 -0.82 -6.54 -14.57
CA SER A 184 -1.34 -5.28 -15.14
C SER A 184 -2.86 -5.19 -15.04
N ASN A 185 -3.57 -6.31 -15.26
CA ASN A 185 -5.02 -6.39 -15.09
C ASN A 185 -5.44 -6.24 -13.62
N ILE A 186 -4.71 -6.85 -12.67
CA ILE A 186 -4.96 -6.69 -11.23
C ILE A 186 -4.87 -5.22 -10.82
N ILE A 187 -3.82 -4.52 -11.25
CA ILE A 187 -3.60 -3.10 -10.95
C ILE A 187 -4.70 -2.25 -11.58
N ALA A 188 -5.01 -2.48 -12.86
CA ALA A 188 -6.07 -1.76 -13.56
C ALA A 188 -7.44 -1.96 -12.88
N MET A 189 -7.77 -3.19 -12.50
CA MET A 189 -9.00 -3.51 -11.79
C MET A 189 -9.07 -2.83 -10.42
N ALA A 190 -7.94 -2.73 -9.72
CA ALA A 190 -7.87 -2.05 -8.43
C ALA A 190 -8.10 -0.54 -8.57
N PHE A 191 -7.47 0.10 -9.56
CA PHE A 191 -7.71 1.50 -9.91
C PHE A 191 -9.17 1.75 -10.31
N TYR A 192 -9.76 0.87 -11.11
CA TYR A 192 -11.18 0.98 -11.50
C TYR A 192 -12.11 0.87 -10.28
N CYS A 193 -11.92 -0.12 -9.41
CA CYS A 193 -12.75 -0.30 -8.21
C CYS A 193 -12.64 0.92 -7.29
N PHE A 194 -11.42 1.38 -7.04
CA PHE A 194 -11.16 2.58 -6.23
C PHE A 194 -11.80 3.84 -6.84
N LEU A 195 -11.50 4.17 -8.09
CA LEU A 195 -11.97 5.41 -8.71
C LEU A 195 -13.47 5.44 -8.97
N SER A 196 -14.09 4.29 -9.30
CA SER A 196 -15.54 4.21 -9.50
C SER A 196 -16.35 4.35 -8.20
N THR A 197 -15.69 4.29 -7.03
CA THR A 197 -16.31 4.35 -5.70
C THR A 197 -15.46 5.11 -4.69
N LEU A 198 -14.87 6.22 -5.15
CA LEU A 198 -13.80 6.95 -4.47
C LEU A 198 -14.05 7.23 -2.98
N GLU A 199 -15.27 7.66 -2.63
CA GLU A 199 -15.67 8.08 -1.27
C GLU A 199 -16.29 6.93 -0.44
N ASP A 200 -16.42 5.71 -0.99
CA ASP A 200 -17.01 4.56 -0.31
C ASP A 200 -16.02 3.39 -0.22
N PHE A 201 -15.28 3.35 0.89
CA PHE A 201 -14.30 2.28 1.17
C PHE A 201 -14.91 0.88 1.10
N ARG A 202 -16.09 0.70 1.71
CA ARG A 202 -16.73 -0.61 1.77
C ARG A 202 -17.09 -1.09 0.37
N LEU A 203 -17.70 -0.22 -0.43
CA LEU A 203 -18.09 -0.57 -1.78
C LEU A 203 -16.88 -0.82 -2.68
N ALA A 204 -15.80 -0.03 -2.55
CA ALA A 204 -14.57 -0.22 -3.30
C ALA A 204 -13.99 -1.63 -3.07
N VAL A 205 -13.81 -2.02 -1.81
CA VAL A 205 -13.23 -3.32 -1.45
C VAL A 205 -14.17 -4.47 -1.81
N LEU A 206 -15.49 -4.32 -1.63
CA LEU A 206 -16.44 -5.34 -2.05
C LEU A 206 -16.46 -5.54 -3.56
N ARG A 207 -16.38 -4.47 -4.37
CA ARG A 207 -16.30 -4.58 -5.84
C ARG A 207 -15.01 -5.25 -6.30
N ALA A 208 -13.89 -4.94 -5.63
CA ALA A 208 -12.58 -5.52 -5.93
C ALA A 208 -12.50 -7.03 -5.65
N THR A 209 -13.19 -7.48 -4.60
CA THR A 209 -13.23 -8.89 -4.17
C THR A 209 -14.42 -9.65 -4.75
N TYR A 210 -15.31 -8.97 -5.50
CA TYR A 210 -16.52 -9.56 -6.04
C TYR A 210 -16.23 -10.47 -7.23
N ASN A 211 -16.62 -11.74 -7.11
CA ASN A 211 -16.64 -12.68 -8.22
C ASN A 211 -18.07 -12.82 -8.75
N SER A 212 -18.31 -12.32 -9.96
CA SER A 212 -19.55 -12.58 -10.70
C SER A 212 -19.53 -14.04 -11.14
N ASN A 213 -20.41 -14.87 -10.59
CA ASN A 213 -20.61 -16.31 -10.89
C ASN A 213 -20.99 -16.64 -12.36
N SER A 214 -20.47 -15.92 -13.36
CA SER A 214 -20.89 -16.02 -14.75
C SER A 214 -19.74 -16.53 -15.61
N LYS A 215 -19.60 -17.86 -15.70
CA LYS A 215 -18.95 -18.63 -16.78
C LYS A 215 -17.49 -18.32 -17.15
N VAL A 216 -16.84 -17.32 -16.58
CA VAL A 216 -15.41 -17.03 -16.73
C VAL A 216 -14.69 -17.77 -15.60
N GLN A 217 -14.24 -18.99 -15.89
CA GLN A 217 -13.58 -19.90 -14.94
C GLN A 217 -12.16 -19.43 -14.52
N ASP A 218 -11.74 -18.21 -14.86
CA ASP A 218 -10.31 -17.85 -14.91
C ASP A 218 -9.86 -16.87 -13.80
N ALA A 219 -10.76 -16.27 -13.03
CA ALA A 219 -10.36 -15.41 -11.91
C ALA A 219 -9.86 -16.26 -10.73
N THR A 220 -8.54 -16.39 -10.61
CA THR A 220 -7.92 -17.10 -9.48
C THR A 220 -8.20 -16.36 -8.18
N PRO A 221 -8.42 -17.06 -7.04
CA PRO A 221 -8.62 -16.42 -5.73
C PRO A 221 -7.54 -15.39 -5.40
N LEU A 222 -6.30 -15.66 -5.82
CA LEU A 222 -5.15 -14.79 -5.63
C LEU A 222 -5.32 -13.42 -6.30
N SER A 223 -5.84 -13.38 -7.54
CA SER A 223 -6.05 -12.13 -8.27
C SER A 223 -7.08 -11.22 -7.60
N LEU A 224 -8.17 -11.79 -7.09
CA LEU A 224 -9.21 -11.05 -6.36
C LEU A 224 -8.68 -10.50 -5.03
N GLN A 225 -7.87 -11.28 -4.31
CA GLN A 225 -7.22 -10.86 -3.07
C GLN A 225 -6.22 -9.73 -3.33
N ALA A 226 -5.40 -9.85 -4.38
CA ALA A 226 -4.45 -8.82 -4.78
C ALA A 226 -5.15 -7.51 -5.20
N THR A 227 -6.18 -7.61 -6.04
CA THR A 227 -7.01 -6.45 -6.42
C THR A 227 -7.67 -5.85 -5.20
N GLY A 228 -8.20 -6.67 -4.29
CA GLY A 228 -8.77 -6.26 -3.00
C GLY A 228 -7.75 -5.49 -2.16
N ALA A 229 -6.56 -6.04 -1.96
CA ALA A 229 -5.50 -5.43 -1.16
C ALA A 229 -5.05 -4.07 -1.70
N ILE A 230 -4.79 -3.97 -3.01
CA ILE A 230 -4.40 -2.69 -3.63
C ILE A 230 -5.56 -1.68 -3.54
N THR A 231 -6.80 -2.11 -3.83
CA THR A 231 -7.99 -1.24 -3.73
C THR A 231 -8.19 -0.73 -2.30
N GLY A 232 -8.03 -1.62 -1.32
CA GLY A 232 -8.14 -1.30 0.09
C GLY A 232 -7.05 -0.34 0.55
N ALA A 233 -5.81 -0.50 0.07
CA ALA A 233 -4.72 0.43 0.33
C ALA A 233 -5.05 1.83 -0.21
N LEU A 234 -5.45 1.92 -1.49
CA LEU A 234 -5.79 3.19 -2.14
C LEU A 234 -6.97 3.89 -1.49
N SER A 235 -8.06 3.14 -1.25
CA SER A 235 -9.26 3.68 -0.63
C SER A 235 -9.01 4.07 0.83
N GLY A 236 -8.22 3.28 1.56
CA GLY A 236 -7.79 3.60 2.92
C GLY A 236 -6.90 4.85 2.99
N ALA A 237 -6.00 5.05 2.02
CA ALA A 237 -5.19 6.26 1.93
C ALA A 237 -6.04 7.51 1.68
N TYR A 238 -7.09 7.38 0.87
CA TYR A 238 -7.99 8.50 0.55
C TYR A 238 -8.96 8.81 1.70
N ASN A 239 -9.68 7.79 2.18
CA ASN A 239 -10.80 7.91 3.11
C ASN A 239 -10.43 7.78 4.59
N GLY A 240 -9.22 7.27 4.91
CA GLY A 240 -8.76 7.03 6.28
C GLY A 240 -9.49 5.90 7.01
N ILE A 241 -9.00 5.55 8.20
CA ILE A 241 -9.54 4.46 9.02
C ILE A 241 -11.03 4.65 9.38
N GLY A 242 -11.49 5.90 9.51
CA GLY A 242 -12.87 6.21 9.88
C GLY A 242 -13.92 5.72 8.85
N SER A 243 -13.50 5.50 7.61
CA SER A 243 -14.34 4.95 6.54
C SER A 243 -14.47 3.43 6.56
N ILE A 244 -13.59 2.74 7.29
CA ILE A 244 -13.60 1.27 7.37
C ILE A 244 -14.76 0.86 8.30
N PRO A 245 -15.69 0.00 7.85
CA PRO A 245 -16.82 -0.43 8.65
C PRO A 245 -16.41 -0.99 10.02
N VAL A 246 -17.06 -0.51 11.08
CA VAL A 246 -16.74 -0.91 12.47
C VAL A 246 -16.87 -2.42 12.67
N ASN A 247 -17.85 -3.07 12.05
CA ASN A 247 -18.00 -4.51 12.12
C ASN A 247 -16.78 -5.26 11.54
N TRP A 248 -16.11 -4.72 10.50
CA TRP A 248 -14.87 -5.29 9.99
C TRP A 248 -13.72 -5.09 10.95
N GLN A 249 -13.60 -3.90 11.57
CA GLN A 249 -12.57 -3.63 12.59
C GLN A 249 -12.73 -4.54 13.83
N VAL A 250 -13.97 -4.74 14.29
CA VAL A 250 -14.28 -5.62 15.43
C VAL A 250 -13.92 -7.07 15.13
N LEU A 251 -14.17 -7.55 13.91
CA LEU A 251 -13.77 -8.89 13.50
C LEU A 251 -12.25 -9.10 13.56
N LEU A 252 -11.46 -8.07 13.22
CA LEU A 252 -10.00 -8.11 13.36
C LEU A 252 -9.53 -8.18 14.82
N LEU A 253 -10.18 -7.42 15.69
CA LEU A 253 -9.87 -7.38 17.12
C LEU A 253 -10.19 -8.71 17.82
N GLN A 254 -11.30 -9.36 17.46
CA GLN A 254 -11.79 -10.54 18.15
C GLN A 254 -10.96 -11.81 17.92
N ARG A 255 -10.19 -11.89 16.83
CA ARG A 255 -9.70 -13.19 16.34
C ARG A 255 -8.24 -13.54 16.68
N ASN A 256 -7.45 -12.64 17.28
CA ASN A 256 -6.02 -12.86 17.64
C ASN A 256 -5.19 -13.62 16.57
N SER A 257 -5.61 -13.52 15.30
CA SER A 257 -4.95 -14.21 14.20
C SER A 257 -3.73 -13.40 13.78
N PRO A 258 -2.63 -14.04 13.36
CA PRO A 258 -1.50 -13.31 12.86
C PRO A 258 -1.91 -12.44 11.66
N ILE A 259 -1.70 -11.13 11.77
CA ILE A 259 -1.91 -10.15 10.69
C ILE A 259 -0.53 -9.82 10.13
N TRP A 260 -0.24 -10.28 8.91
CA TRP A 260 1.08 -10.05 8.28
C TRP A 260 2.26 -10.48 9.18
N GLY A 261 2.11 -11.64 9.82
CA GLY A 261 3.04 -12.17 10.83
C GLY A 261 3.11 -11.40 12.16
N LEU A 262 2.24 -10.42 12.41
CA LEU A 262 2.08 -9.79 13.73
C LEU A 262 1.05 -10.56 14.55
N THR A 263 1.30 -10.77 15.84
CA THR A 263 0.45 -11.65 16.69
C THR A 263 -0.95 -11.09 16.97
N SER A 264 -1.21 -9.81 16.72
CA SER A 264 -2.53 -9.20 16.95
C SER A 264 -2.73 -7.89 16.19
N PHE A 265 -4.01 -7.51 16.02
CA PHE A 265 -4.41 -6.22 15.48
C PHE A 265 -3.87 -5.04 16.31
N SER A 266 -3.78 -5.20 17.64
CA SER A 266 -3.18 -4.18 18.51
C SER A 266 -1.71 -3.92 18.19
N GLN A 267 -0.93 -4.97 17.87
CA GLN A 267 0.46 -4.80 17.44
C GLN A 267 0.56 -4.06 16.12
N MET A 268 -0.34 -4.32 15.17
CA MET A 268 -0.37 -3.58 13.91
C MET A 268 -0.65 -2.09 14.16
N LEU A 269 -1.63 -1.76 15.00
CA LEU A 269 -1.89 -0.36 15.36
C LEU A 269 -0.69 0.31 16.03
N LYS A 270 -0.03 -0.38 16.97
CA LYS A 270 1.19 0.14 17.64
C LYS A 270 2.33 0.38 16.65
N LEU A 271 2.54 -0.55 15.71
CA LEU A 271 3.53 -0.40 14.66
C LEU A 271 3.24 0.84 13.82
N ILE A 272 1.97 1.07 13.45
CA ILE A 272 1.57 2.24 12.66
C ILE A 272 1.72 3.53 13.47
N ASP A 273 1.39 3.52 14.76
CA ASP A 273 1.58 4.67 15.64
C ASP A 273 3.07 5.05 15.73
N ALA A 274 3.95 4.08 15.94
CA ALA A 274 5.40 4.29 15.91
C ALA A 274 5.90 4.77 14.53
N PHE A 275 5.33 4.22 13.46
CA PHE A 275 5.68 4.62 12.10
C PHE A 275 5.34 6.07 11.80
N VAL A 276 4.14 6.51 12.20
CA VAL A 276 3.73 7.91 12.07
C VAL A 276 4.57 8.82 12.95
N ALA A 277 4.93 8.38 14.17
CA ALA A 277 5.80 9.14 15.06
C ALA A 277 7.16 9.42 14.39
N VAL A 278 7.85 8.39 13.91
CA VAL A 278 9.14 8.52 13.22
C VAL A 278 9.01 9.38 11.96
N TRP A 279 7.97 9.16 11.14
CA TRP A 279 7.70 10.00 9.96
C TRP A 279 7.51 11.47 10.32
N SER A 280 6.79 11.76 11.40
CA SER A 280 6.54 13.13 11.88
C SER A 280 7.75 13.79 12.55
N GLY A 281 8.88 13.08 12.67
CA GLY A 281 10.07 13.54 13.38
C GLY A 281 9.96 13.47 14.90
N VAL A 282 8.92 12.82 15.43
CA VAL A 282 8.78 12.52 16.86
C VAL A 282 9.54 11.23 17.14
N TYR A 283 10.79 11.39 17.58
CA TYR A 283 11.61 10.27 18.01
C TYR A 283 11.29 9.93 19.46
N ASP A 284 10.82 8.71 19.71
CA ASP A 284 10.72 8.20 21.08
C ASP A 284 12.12 7.74 21.51
N ILE A 285 12.84 8.61 22.22
CA ILE A 285 14.20 8.36 22.73
C ILE A 285 14.21 7.08 23.60
N ALA A 286 13.07 6.73 24.22
CA ALA A 286 12.94 5.55 25.06
C ALA A 286 12.96 4.21 24.31
N LEU A 287 12.73 4.19 22.99
CA LEU A 287 12.74 2.96 22.19
C LEU A 287 14.13 2.59 21.63
N ASN A 288 15.12 3.47 21.79
CA ASN A 288 16.52 3.25 21.37
C ASN A 288 17.49 3.70 22.48
N PRO A 289 17.74 2.89 23.54
CA PRO A 289 18.63 3.28 24.64
C PRO A 289 20.13 3.26 24.28
N ARG A 290 20.50 3.07 23.00
CA ARG A 290 21.89 2.77 22.61
C ARG A 290 22.82 3.97 22.46
N GLU A 291 22.35 5.20 22.51
CA GLU A 291 23.21 6.38 22.31
C GLU A 291 22.87 7.53 23.25
N LEU A 292 22.96 7.28 24.56
CA LEU A 292 23.20 8.33 25.55
C LEU A 292 24.18 7.82 26.60
N THR A 293 25.37 7.41 26.17
CA THR A 293 26.54 7.47 27.04
C THR A 293 27.07 8.89 26.99
N GLU A 294 26.95 9.57 28.13
CA GLU A 294 27.58 10.86 28.43
C GLU A 294 29.08 10.79 28.10
N GLU A 295 29.49 11.45 27.01
CA GLU A 295 30.78 12.15 26.88
C GLU A 295 30.90 12.70 25.45
N GLY A 296 30.92 14.02 25.31
CA GLY A 296 31.26 14.70 24.05
C GLY A 296 30.04 15.08 23.20
N CYS A 297 29.52 16.28 23.44
CA CYS A 297 28.54 16.94 22.58
C CYS A 297 29.19 17.28 21.22
N GLU A 298 29.20 16.34 20.29
CA GLU A 298 29.23 16.65 18.86
C GLU A 298 27.81 16.46 18.32
N VAL A 299 27.13 17.59 18.12
CA VAL A 299 25.84 17.64 17.43
C VAL A 299 26.08 17.23 15.98
N ALA A 300 26.09 15.92 15.72
CA ALA A 300 25.87 15.41 14.39
C ALA A 300 24.52 15.97 13.94
N LEU A 301 24.53 16.73 12.84
CA LEU A 301 23.35 17.30 12.19
C LEU A 301 22.39 16.16 11.80
N LEU A 302 21.55 15.74 12.75
CA LEU A 302 20.43 14.85 12.53
C LEU A 302 19.46 15.59 11.62
N SER A 303 19.40 15.16 10.36
CA SER A 303 18.53 15.75 9.36
C SER A 303 17.08 15.60 9.80
N VAL A 304 16.51 16.69 10.29
CA VAL A 304 15.07 16.86 10.51
C VAL A 304 14.39 16.72 9.14
N TYR A 305 13.62 15.65 8.95
CA TYR A 305 12.89 15.40 7.69
C TYR A 305 11.58 16.19 7.56
N ALA A 306 11.16 16.88 8.63
CA ALA A 306 10.06 17.83 8.55
C ALA A 306 10.52 19.13 7.86
N ALA A 307 9.88 19.50 6.75
CA ALA A 307 10.09 20.81 6.15
C ALA A 307 9.78 21.92 7.19
N PRO A 308 10.66 22.91 7.38
CA PRO A 308 10.47 23.96 8.38
C PRO A 308 9.42 24.97 7.89
N ARG A 309 8.12 24.62 7.93
CA ARG A 309 7.02 25.58 7.65
C ARG A 309 5.71 25.37 8.44
N VAL A 310 5.64 24.45 9.41
CA VAL A 310 4.36 24.17 10.11
C VAL A 310 4.21 24.89 11.46
N ILE A 311 5.24 25.56 11.98
CA ILE A 311 5.09 26.38 13.20
C ILE A 311 5.17 27.87 12.83
N ARG A 312 4.03 28.48 12.55
CA ARG A 312 3.85 29.92 12.78
C ARG A 312 3.13 30.07 14.10
N SER A 313 3.79 30.64 15.10
CA SER A 313 3.08 31.11 16.29
C SER A 313 2.13 32.23 15.87
N ARG A 314 0.94 32.24 16.46
CA ARG A 314 0.15 33.48 16.54
C ARG A 314 0.83 34.44 17.51
#